data_AF-A0A9P1KCU3-F1
#
_entry.id   AF-A0A9P1KCU3-F1
#
_cell.length_a   1.000
_cell.length_b   1.000
_cell.length_c   1.000
_cell.angle_alpha   90.00
_cell.angle_beta   90.00
_cell.angle_gamma   90.00
#
_symmetry.space_group_name_H-M   'P 1'
#
loop_
_entity.id
_entity.type
_entity.pdbx_description
1 polymer ?
#
loop_
_entity_poly.entity_id
_entity_poly.type
_entity_poly.pdbx_seq_one_letter_code
_entity_poly.pdbx_strand_id
1 'polypeptide(L)' 'MLDNATFHKGGRIAELVEAAQCRLLYLPPYSPDLNKIEKCWSWLKARIRHGIEQFDSLHDAMDSVLKAAS' A
#
# COMPACT_ATOMS: atom_id res chain seq x y z
N MET A 1 -8.59 4.32 5.02
CA MET A 1 -7.65 5.38 5.45
C MET A 1 -6.74 5.69 4.28
N LEU A 2 -6.61 6.95 3.88
CA LEU A 2 -5.83 7.40 2.72
C LEU A 2 -4.88 8.54 3.12
N ASP A 3 -3.80 8.72 2.35
CA ASP A 3 -2.96 9.91 2.43
C ASP A 3 -3.60 11.10 1.68
N ASN A 4 -2.86 12.20 1.55
CA ASN A 4 -3.32 13.43 0.91
C ASN A 4 -2.99 13.53 -0.59
N ALA A 5 -2.68 12.42 -1.27
CA ALA A 5 -2.44 12.44 -2.71
C ALA A 5 -3.59 13.15 -3.46
N THR A 6 -3.26 13.98 -4.45
CA THR A 6 -4.24 14.87 -5.10
C THR A 6 -5.39 14.11 -5.74
N PHE A 7 -5.13 12.93 -6.29
CA PHE A 7 -6.14 12.06 -6.89
C PHE A 7 -7.09 11.41 -5.86
N HIS A 8 -6.79 11.44 -4.56
CA HIS A 8 -7.73 11.00 -3.53
C HIS A 8 -8.89 11.99 -3.29
N LYS A 9 -8.78 13.23 -3.77
CA LYS A 9 -9.70 14.33 -3.43
C LYS A 9 -10.83 14.56 -4.45
N GLY A 10 -10.95 13.72 -5.48
CA GLY A 10 -11.89 13.90 -6.60
C GLY A 10 -13.37 13.55 -6.32
N GLY A 11 -13.81 13.44 -5.07
CA GLY A 11 -15.21 13.14 -4.68
C GLY A 11 -15.65 11.69 -4.91
N ARG A 12 -15.35 11.11 -6.08
CA ARG A 12 -15.76 9.75 -6.48
C ARG A 12 -15.35 8.66 -5.49
N ILE A 13 -14.17 8.79 -4.89
CA ILE A 13 -13.69 7.83 -3.87
C ILE A 13 -14.58 7.88 -2.62
N ALA A 14 -15.04 9.06 -2.21
CA ALA A 14 -15.93 9.19 -1.07
C ALA A 14 -17.29 8.52 -1.33
N GLU A 15 -17.87 8.74 -2.52
CA GLU A 15 -19.13 8.10 -2.95
C GLU A 15 -19.02 6.57 -2.92
N LEU A 16 -17.93 6.01 -3.48
CA LEU A 16 -17.71 4.56 -3.52
C LEU A 16 -17.54 3.97 -2.11
N VAL A 17 -16.84 4.67 -1.23
CA VAL A 17 -16.63 4.24 0.15
C VAL A 17 -17.94 4.28 0.96
N GLU A 18 -18.76 5.31 0.78
CA GLU A 18 -20.08 5.43 1.42
C GLU A 18 -21.07 4.37 0.92
N ALA A 19 -21.10 4.12 -0.39
CA ALA A 19 -21.91 3.05 -0.99
C ALA A 19 -21.53 1.66 -0.45
N ALA A 20 -20.24 1.45 -0.12
CA ALA A 20 -19.74 0.26 0.55
C ALA A 20 -19.97 0.24 2.08
N GLN A 21 -20.73 1.20 2.62
CA GLN A 21 -20.99 1.36 4.06
C GLN A 21 -19.70 1.50 4.90
N CYS A 22 -18.67 2.05 4.29
CA CYS A 22 -17.37 2.31 4.91
C CYS A 22 -17.23 3.80 5.23
N ARG A 23 -16.23 4.14 6.06
CA ARG A 23 -15.87 5.53 6.35
C ARG A 23 -14.52 5.88 5.75
N LEU A 24 -14.47 7.01 5.04
CA LEU A 24 -13.24 7.55 4.49
C LEU A 24 -12.52 8.39 5.55
N LEU A 25 -11.27 8.04 5.84
CA LEU A 25 -10.41 8.75 6.79
C LEU A 25 -9.16 9.21 6.07
N TYR A 26 -8.81 10.48 6.19
CA TYR A 26 -7.57 11.04 5.68
C TYR A 26 -6.55 11.18 6.82
N LEU A 27 -5.31 10.83 6.54
CA LEU A 27 -4.20 11.10 7.45
C LEU A 27 -3.89 12.61 7.49
N PRO A 28 -3.33 13.14 8.60
CA PRO A 28 -2.80 14.50 8.61
C PRO A 28 -1.70 14.68 7.55
N PRO A 29 -1.53 15.89 6.99
CA PRO A 29 -0.46 16.17 6.04
C PRO A 29 0.91 15.79 6.57
N TYR A 30 1.80 15.32 5.68
CA TYR A 30 3.19 14.96 5.99
C TYR A 30 3.36 14.02 7.20
N SER A 31 2.39 13.10 7.42
CA SER A 31 2.41 12.16 8.55
C SER A 31 2.64 10.70 8.10
N PRO A 32 3.80 10.38 7.48
CA PRO A 32 4.09 9.03 7.01
C PRO A 32 4.13 8.01 8.16
N ASP A 33 4.50 8.44 9.37
CA ASP A 33 4.55 7.56 10.55
C ASP A 33 3.19 6.99 10.96
N LEU A 34 2.10 7.70 10.61
CA LEU A 34 0.73 7.26 10.85
C LEU A 34 0.22 6.33 9.75
N ASN A 35 0.92 6.25 8.62
CA ASN A 35 0.55 5.38 7.51
C ASN A 35 1.17 3.98 7.68
N LYS A 36 0.42 3.05 8.29
CA LYS A 36 0.91 1.69 8.60
C LYS A 36 1.47 0.93 7.38
N ILE A 37 0.97 1.22 6.17
CA ILE A 37 1.42 0.56 4.94
C ILE A 37 2.90 0.88 4.63
N GLU A 38 3.45 2.00 5.11
CA GLU A 38 4.86 2.35 4.90
C GLU A 38 5.82 1.31 5.51
N LYS A 39 5.48 0.80 6.70
CA LYS A 39 6.24 -0.27 7.35
C LYS A 39 6.15 -1.58 6.55
N CYS A 40 4.96 -1.89 6.02
CA CYS A 40 4.76 -3.04 5.14
C CYS A 40 5.61 -2.90 3.87
N TRP A 41 5.64 -1.72 3.24
CA TRP A 41 6.49 -1.47 2.06
C TRP A 41 7.97 -1.59 2.36
N SER A 42 8.44 -1.09 3.50
CA SER A 42 9.83 -1.25 3.92
C SER A 42 10.20 -2.73 4.08
N TRP A 43 9.36 -3.49 4.79
CA TRP A 43 9.51 -4.93 5.00
C TRP A 43 9.52 -5.72 3.68
N LEU A 44 8.61 -5.39 2.76
CA LEU A 44 8.45 -6.06 1.47
C LEU A 44 9.65 -5.79 0.56
N LYS A 45 10.02 -4.51 0.40
CA LYS A 45 11.18 -4.11 -0.41
C LYS A 45 12.48 -4.73 0.07
N ALA A 46 12.68 -4.84 1.39
CA ALA A 46 13.86 -5.48 1.96
C ALA A 46 13.97 -6.94 1.50
N ARG A 47 12.88 -7.71 1.61
CA ARG A 47 12.84 -9.13 1.23
C ARG A 47 12.98 -9.35 -0.27
N ILE A 48 12.28 -8.55 -1.08
CA ILE A 48 12.41 -8.63 -2.54
C ILE A 48 13.87 -8.37 -2.95
N ARG A 49 14.51 -7.33 -2.40
CA ARG A 49 15.90 -7.00 -2.74
C ARG A 49 16.88 -8.14 -2.46
N HIS A 50 16.63 -8.97 -1.44
CA HIS A 50 17.49 -10.12 -1.13
C HIS A 50 17.40 -11.26 -2.15
N GLY A 51 16.29 -11.36 -2.88
CA GLY A 51 16.02 -12.50 -3.78
C GLY A 51 15.75 -12.13 -5.23
N ILE A 52 15.74 -10.84 -5.59
CA ILE A 52 15.24 -10.39 -6.90
C ILE A 52 16.00 -11.00 -8.10
N GLU A 53 17.28 -11.31 -7.95
CA GLU A 53 18.11 -11.94 -8.98
C GLU A 53 17.71 -13.40 -9.26
N GLN A 54 16.92 -14.02 -8.38
CA GLN A 54 16.45 -15.41 -8.49
C GLN A 54 15.14 -15.53 -9.28
N PHE A 55 14.57 -14.42 -9.73
CA PHE A 55 13.29 -14.36 -10.41
C PHE A 55 13.42 -13.65 -11.75
N ASP A 56 12.61 -14.09 -12.72
CA ASP A 56 12.59 -13.49 -14.07
C ASP A 56 11.95 -12.09 -14.06
N SER A 57 11.13 -11.77 -13.05
CA SER A 57 10.47 -10.48 -12.94
C SER A 57 10.28 -10.02 -11.48
N LEU A 58 10.09 -8.71 -11.31
CA LEU A 58 9.70 -8.12 -10.02
C LEU A 58 8.36 -8.70 -9.53
N HIS A 59 7.44 -8.99 -10.45
CA HIS A 59 6.14 -9.57 -10.10
C HIS A 59 6.32 -10.94 -9.44
N ASP A 60 7.15 -11.81 -10.01
CA ASP A 60 7.38 -13.16 -9.46
C ASP A 60 8.09 -13.09 -8.10
N ALA A 61 9.04 -12.17 -7.95
CA ALA A 61 9.69 -11.91 -6.67
C ALA A 61 8.69 -11.40 -5.61
N MET A 62 7.79 -10.49 -5.99
CA MET A 62 6.73 -9.98 -5.11
C MET A 62 5.78 -11.10 -4.68
N ASP A 63 5.28 -11.88 -5.63
CA ASP A 63 4.37 -13.01 -5.38
C ASP A 63 4.99 -14.05 -4.44
N SER A 64 6.26 -14.39 -4.67
CA SER A 64 7.00 -15.33 -3.83
C SER A 64 7.12 -14.81 -2.39
N VAL A 65 7.52 -13.55 -2.22
CA VAL A 65 7.67 -12.94 -0.88
C VAL A 65 6.32 -12.83 -0.16
N LEU A 66 5.24 -12.48 -0.86
CA LEU A 66 3.90 -12.37 -0.26
C LEU A 66 3.34 -13.74 0.13
N LYS A 67 3.54 -14.77 -0.70
CA LYS A 67 3.14 -16.16 -0.37
C LYS A 67 3.88 -16.67 0.86
N ALA A 68 5.16 -16.35 1.02
CA ALA A 68 5.94 -16.74 2.20
C ALA A 68 5.53 -16.01 3.49
N ALA A 69 4.74 -14.94 3.39
CA ALA A 69 4.24 -14.15 4.52
C ALA A 69 2.86 -14.60 5.03
N SER A 70 2.22 -15.51 4.29
CA SER A 70 0.86 -16.03 4.51
C SER A 70 0.91 -17.34 5.28
#